data_AF-A0A1N7LA82-F1
#
_entry.id   AF-A0A1N7LA82-F1
#
_cell.length_a   1.000
_cell.length_b   1.000
_cell.length_c   1.000
_cell.angle_alpha   90.00
_cell.angle_beta   90.00
_cell.angle_gamma   90.00
#
_symmetry.space_group_name_H-M   'P 1'
#
loop_
_entity.id
_entity.type
_entity.pdbx_description
1 polymer ?
#
loop_
_entity_poly.entity_id
_entity_poly.type
_entity_poly.pdbx_seq_one_letter_code
_entity_poly.pdbx_strand_id
1 'polypeptide(L)'
;MKKILLTISSLIAVFSSAQTWNTAGNSGTNSSTDFLGTIDAQPLIFRTNNSEKVRITLNGSVGVGTSTPTQKLDVNGSVIANERYNNGNDGSYYIKLNSNGYNIPIISYLESSGNTLFFGNPGGQYHSKTIIQGGNGDVVLEPHSASSAFVVKAQSGNVGIGTAVPQAKLHIEGNTFSNGEIRIGNNYASSNTGIIKNTSGTLGLFTWSDANDIQIGGRNVIFKPEFSSPERMRIADNGNVGIGSMNPDSKLTVKGKIHAEEVKIDLQVPADYVFQKYYNGISDLKNDYKMLSLDEVEEFTKKHHHLPNFSSSKEIIENGLELGTTTNKLLEKIEELTLYSIDLNKKNKEQEALIKSQTDILKSLNKRLEKIEKAKQK
;
A
#
# COMPACT_ATOMS: atom_id res chain seq x y z
N MET A 1 -8.12 97.73 -97.41
CA MET A 1 -9.16 98.36 -96.58
C MET A 1 -9.91 97.27 -95.82
N LYS A 2 -10.22 97.55 -94.54
CA LYS A 2 -11.22 96.90 -93.65
C LYS A 2 -10.87 95.58 -92.93
N LYS A 3 -10.85 95.72 -91.60
CA LYS A 3 -10.85 94.77 -90.48
C LYS A 3 -11.93 93.68 -90.61
N ILE A 4 -11.63 92.45 -90.17
CA ILE A 4 -12.57 91.62 -89.40
C ILE A 4 -11.82 90.93 -88.27
N LEU A 5 -12.28 91.23 -87.06
CA LEU A 5 -11.95 90.65 -85.76
C LEU A 5 -12.85 89.42 -85.58
N LEU A 6 -12.35 88.25 -85.19
CA LEU A 6 -13.20 87.25 -84.53
C LEU A 6 -12.39 86.36 -83.56
N THR A 7 -12.43 86.79 -82.29
CA THR A 7 -12.62 85.98 -81.08
C THR A 7 -11.86 84.65 -80.95
N ILE A 8 -10.77 84.70 -80.18
CA ILE A 8 -10.24 83.55 -79.44
C ILE A 8 -11.29 83.20 -78.38
N SER A 9 -12.12 82.20 -78.64
CA SER A 9 -12.89 81.53 -77.58
C SER A 9 -11.91 80.62 -76.85
N SER A 10 -11.46 81.07 -75.68
CA SER A 10 -10.82 80.24 -74.68
C SER A 10 -11.82 79.17 -74.24
N LEU A 11 -11.72 77.98 -74.81
CA LEU A 11 -12.29 76.78 -74.21
C LEU A 11 -11.44 76.50 -72.95
N ILE A 12 -11.80 77.13 -71.84
CA ILE A 12 -11.37 76.64 -70.53
C ILE A 12 -12.13 75.34 -70.35
N ALA A 13 -11.51 74.24 -70.79
CA ALA A 13 -11.86 72.94 -70.28
C ALA A 13 -11.61 73.03 -68.77
N VAL A 14 -12.68 73.19 -68.00
CA VAL A 14 -12.64 72.91 -66.57
C VAL A 14 -12.44 71.41 -66.49
N PHE A 15 -11.18 70.97 -66.57
CA PHE A 15 -10.82 69.68 -66.06
C PHE A 15 -11.14 69.78 -64.57
N SER A 16 -12.30 69.26 -64.17
CA SER A 16 -12.41 68.73 -62.82
C SER A 16 -11.33 67.66 -62.77
N SER A 17 -10.13 68.02 -62.30
CA SER A 17 -9.09 67.07 -61.98
C SER A 17 -9.72 66.15 -60.95
N ALA A 18 -10.22 64.99 -61.41
CA ALA A 18 -10.50 63.89 -60.52
C ALA A 18 -9.19 63.69 -59.76
N GLN A 19 -9.18 64.03 -58.46
CA GLN A 19 -7.99 63.81 -57.66
C GLN A 19 -7.75 62.31 -57.64
N THR A 20 -6.77 61.85 -58.41
CA THR A 20 -6.29 60.48 -58.36
C THR A 20 -5.51 60.29 -57.07
N TRP A 21 -5.57 59.08 -56.51
CA TRP A 21 -4.67 58.73 -55.41
C TRP A 21 -3.23 58.62 -55.93
N ASN A 22 -2.32 59.41 -55.39
CA ASN A 22 -0.92 59.47 -55.81
C ASN A 22 -0.12 58.36 -55.10
N THR A 23 0.84 57.75 -55.80
CA THR A 23 1.77 56.75 -55.25
C THR A 23 2.68 57.30 -54.15
N ALA A 24 2.89 58.61 -54.10
CA ALA A 24 3.61 59.30 -53.03
C ALA A 24 2.67 59.81 -51.90
N GLY A 25 1.36 59.59 -52.02
CA GLY A 25 0.35 60.08 -51.08
C GLY A 25 -0.25 61.44 -51.46
N ASN A 26 -1.39 61.76 -50.84
CA ASN A 26 -2.14 63.00 -51.04
C ASN A 26 -2.15 63.82 -49.75
N SER A 27 -2.05 65.14 -49.85
CA SER A 27 -2.20 66.08 -48.72
C SER A 27 -3.51 66.86 -48.84
N GLY A 28 -4.15 67.20 -47.71
CA GLY A 28 -5.36 68.04 -47.68
C GLY A 28 -6.68 67.32 -47.95
N THR A 29 -6.73 65.99 -47.79
CA THR A 29 -7.93 65.16 -47.97
C THR A 29 -9.01 65.43 -46.91
N ASN A 30 -10.29 65.30 -47.28
CA ASN A 30 -11.44 65.29 -46.40
C ASN A 30 -12.00 63.86 -46.22
N SER A 31 -11.94 63.30 -45.02
CA SER A 31 -12.37 61.92 -44.73
C SER A 31 -13.85 61.61 -44.99
N SER A 32 -14.70 62.63 -45.17
CA SER A 32 -16.12 62.44 -45.50
C SER A 32 -16.38 62.28 -47.00
N THR A 33 -15.46 62.72 -47.86
CA THR A 33 -15.67 62.74 -49.33
C THR A 33 -14.55 62.06 -50.10
N ASP A 34 -13.33 62.01 -49.57
CA ASP A 34 -12.14 61.49 -50.23
C ASP A 34 -11.77 60.13 -49.62
N PHE A 35 -11.67 59.09 -50.44
CA PHE A 35 -11.30 57.75 -49.99
C PHE A 35 -10.61 56.95 -51.10
N LEU A 36 -9.82 55.96 -50.67
CA LEU A 36 -9.33 54.89 -51.53
C LEU A 36 -10.28 53.69 -51.39
N GLY A 37 -11.05 53.40 -52.43
CA GLY A 37 -12.04 52.33 -52.37
C GLY A 37 -12.86 52.20 -53.65
N THR A 38 -13.91 51.38 -53.56
CA THR A 38 -14.92 51.16 -54.60
C THR A 38 -16.23 51.85 -54.19
N ILE A 39 -17.00 52.35 -55.15
CA ILE A 39 -18.35 52.92 -54.94
C ILE A 39 -19.47 51.97 -55.37
N ASP A 40 -19.10 50.84 -55.97
CA ASP A 40 -19.98 49.80 -56.45
C ASP A 40 -19.85 48.53 -55.59
N ALA A 41 -20.59 47.48 -55.95
CA ALA A 41 -20.63 46.22 -55.19
C ALA A 41 -19.40 45.32 -55.41
N GLN A 42 -18.21 45.92 -55.51
CA GLN A 42 -16.94 45.23 -55.73
C GLN A 42 -16.02 45.34 -54.51
N PRO A 43 -15.22 44.29 -54.21
CA PRO A 43 -14.22 44.37 -53.14
C PRO A 43 -13.06 45.30 -53.51
N LEU A 44 -12.48 45.97 -52.51
CA LEU A 44 -11.19 46.63 -52.66
C LEU A 44 -10.06 45.59 -52.55
N ILE A 45 -9.19 45.49 -53.56
CA ILE A 45 -8.14 44.47 -53.63
C ILE A 45 -6.75 45.11 -53.74
N PHE A 46 -5.83 44.69 -52.87
CA PHE A 46 -4.41 45.02 -52.95
C PHE A 46 -3.63 43.82 -53.52
N ARG A 47 -2.82 44.09 -54.55
CA ARG A 47 -2.03 43.07 -55.26
C ARG A 47 -0.53 43.38 -55.21
N THR A 48 0.29 42.34 -55.16
CA THR A 48 1.73 42.41 -55.47
C THR A 48 2.06 41.30 -56.47
N ASN A 49 2.92 41.58 -57.45
CA ASN A 49 3.24 40.64 -58.54
C ASN A 49 1.98 40.04 -59.21
N ASN A 50 0.98 40.89 -59.49
CA ASN A 50 -0.32 40.51 -60.06
C ASN A 50 -1.12 39.45 -59.24
N SER A 51 -0.77 39.22 -57.98
CA SER A 51 -1.43 38.28 -57.06
C SER A 51 -2.11 39.04 -55.94
N GLU A 52 -3.38 38.69 -55.65
CA GLU A 52 -4.15 39.25 -54.54
C GLU A 52 -3.51 38.88 -53.20
N LYS A 53 -3.26 39.90 -52.37
CA LYS A 53 -2.67 39.75 -51.02
C LYS A 53 -3.61 40.20 -49.92
N VAL A 54 -4.34 41.29 -50.15
CA VAL A 54 -5.33 41.81 -49.20
C VAL A 54 -6.61 42.16 -49.94
N ARG A 55 -7.75 41.87 -49.31
CA ARG A 55 -9.09 42.21 -49.78
C ARG A 55 -9.88 42.86 -48.67
N ILE A 56 -10.73 43.82 -49.03
CA ILE A 56 -11.86 44.25 -48.21
C ILE A 56 -13.14 43.89 -48.98
N THR A 57 -13.97 43.01 -48.41
CA THR A 57 -15.24 42.60 -49.03
C THR A 57 -16.29 43.70 -48.93
N LEU A 58 -17.36 43.58 -49.71
CA LEU A 58 -18.53 44.46 -49.63
C LEU A 58 -19.12 44.55 -48.21
N ASN A 59 -19.02 43.47 -47.43
CA ASN A 59 -19.55 43.39 -46.06
C ASN A 59 -18.55 43.90 -45.00
N GLY A 60 -17.44 44.51 -45.44
CA GLY A 60 -16.40 45.10 -44.60
C GLY A 60 -15.48 44.08 -43.93
N SER A 61 -15.44 42.83 -44.40
CA SER A 61 -14.48 41.85 -43.91
C SER A 61 -13.14 42.01 -44.63
N VAL A 62 -12.04 42.04 -43.86
CA VAL A 62 -10.68 42.12 -44.40
C VAL A 62 -10.09 40.71 -44.50
N GLY A 63 -9.69 40.31 -45.70
CA GLY A 63 -8.94 39.08 -45.94
C GLY A 63 -7.47 39.38 -46.21
N VAL A 64 -6.54 38.73 -45.52
CA VAL A 64 -5.10 38.77 -45.81
C VAL A 64 -4.68 37.35 -46.22
N GLY A 65 -4.24 37.17 -47.46
CA GLY A 65 -3.92 35.84 -48.02
C GLY A 65 -5.14 34.94 -48.29
N THR A 66 -6.37 35.46 -48.16
CA THR A 66 -7.63 34.75 -48.46
C THR A 66 -8.58 35.66 -49.24
N SER A 67 -9.25 35.09 -50.25
CA SER A 67 -10.26 35.79 -51.07
C SER A 67 -11.68 35.66 -50.52
N THR A 68 -11.88 34.79 -49.52
CA THR A 68 -13.19 34.46 -48.93
C THR A 68 -13.11 34.57 -47.40
N PRO A 69 -12.90 35.79 -46.84
CA PRO A 69 -12.81 35.95 -45.40
C PRO A 69 -14.13 35.56 -44.73
N THR A 70 -14.04 34.70 -43.72
CA THR A 70 -15.20 34.20 -42.96
C THR A 70 -15.49 35.01 -41.70
N GLN A 71 -14.55 35.87 -41.31
CA GLN A 71 -14.61 36.76 -40.16
C GLN A 71 -14.32 38.22 -40.57
N LYS A 72 -14.48 39.17 -39.64
CA LYS A 72 -14.18 40.59 -39.90
C LYS A 72 -12.71 40.84 -40.27
N LEU A 73 -11.80 40.06 -39.72
CA LEU A 73 -10.42 39.95 -40.17
C LEU A 73 -10.09 38.45 -40.29
N ASP A 74 -9.71 38.00 -41.47
CA ASP A 74 -9.34 36.62 -41.76
C ASP A 74 -7.96 36.61 -42.40
N VAL A 75 -6.98 36.00 -41.73
CA VAL A 75 -5.59 35.94 -42.19
C VAL A 75 -5.24 34.48 -42.47
N ASN A 76 -5.03 34.14 -43.73
CA ASN A 76 -4.51 32.84 -44.13
C ASN A 76 -2.98 32.82 -43.95
N GLY A 77 -2.55 32.68 -42.70
CA GLY A 77 -1.15 32.70 -42.30
C GLY A 77 -0.96 33.08 -40.83
N SER A 78 0.30 33.20 -40.41
CA SER A 78 0.65 33.64 -39.05
C SER A 78 0.54 35.17 -38.92
N VAL A 79 0.01 35.64 -37.79
CA VAL A 79 -0.04 37.06 -37.43
C VAL A 79 0.99 37.34 -36.34
N ILE A 80 1.87 38.32 -36.57
CA ILE A 80 2.79 38.83 -35.56
C ILE A 80 2.22 40.13 -35.00
N ALA A 81 1.92 40.18 -33.71
CA ALA A 81 1.51 41.39 -33.00
C ALA A 81 2.69 41.92 -32.17
N ASN A 82 3.40 42.92 -32.71
CA ASN A 82 4.62 43.46 -32.10
C ASN A 82 4.37 44.54 -31.03
N GLU A 83 3.14 45.07 -30.92
CA GLU A 83 2.84 46.18 -30.02
C GLU A 83 2.23 45.76 -28.68
N ARG A 84 2.73 46.41 -27.63
CA ARG A 84 2.33 46.27 -26.23
C ARG A 84 1.03 47.04 -25.98
N TYR A 85 -0.07 46.34 -25.69
CA TYR A 85 -1.25 46.99 -25.12
C TYR A 85 -1.01 47.29 -23.64
N ASN A 86 -0.51 48.49 -23.34
CA ASN A 86 -0.41 49.00 -21.97
C ASN A 86 -1.78 49.42 -21.45
N ASN A 87 -2.51 48.53 -20.77
CA ASN A 87 -3.72 48.95 -20.03
C ASN A 87 -3.37 49.49 -18.63
N GLY A 88 -2.46 50.46 -18.58
CA GLY A 88 -2.21 51.29 -17.40
C GLY A 88 -1.56 50.65 -16.16
N ASN A 89 -1.64 49.33 -15.94
CA ASN A 89 -1.15 48.73 -14.67
C ASN A 89 -0.51 47.33 -14.76
N ASP A 90 -0.46 46.69 -15.93
CA ASP A 90 0.15 45.35 -15.99
C ASP A 90 0.78 45.08 -17.36
N GLY A 91 2.08 44.84 -17.38
CA GLY A 91 2.96 44.84 -18.56
C GLY A 91 2.88 43.59 -19.42
N SER A 92 1.69 43.06 -19.66
CA SER A 92 1.48 41.72 -20.23
C SER A 92 1.05 41.77 -21.70
N TYR A 93 1.51 40.78 -22.48
CA TYR A 93 1.11 40.54 -23.88
C TYR A 93 -0.17 39.71 -23.91
N TYR A 94 -1.21 40.18 -24.60
CA TYR A 94 -2.49 39.48 -24.69
C TYR A 94 -2.97 39.40 -26.14
N ILE A 95 -3.35 38.19 -26.60
CA ILE A 95 -4.30 38.05 -27.70
C ILE A 95 -5.69 38.04 -27.06
N LYS A 96 -6.46 39.12 -27.26
CA LYS A 96 -7.88 39.16 -26.85
C LYS A 96 -8.71 38.31 -27.82
N LEU A 97 -9.09 37.10 -27.42
CA LEU A 97 -10.16 36.37 -28.08
C LEU A 97 -11.47 36.73 -27.36
N ASN A 98 -12.28 37.58 -27.99
CA ASN A 98 -13.56 37.99 -27.43
C ASN A 98 -14.63 36.99 -27.84
N SER A 99 -15.16 36.23 -26.87
CA SER A 99 -16.31 35.35 -27.05
C SER A 99 -17.37 35.74 -26.03
N ASN A 100 -18.51 36.27 -26.51
CA ASN A 100 -19.76 36.45 -25.75
C ASN A 100 -19.62 36.97 -24.31
N GLY A 101 -18.91 38.09 -24.12
CA GLY A 101 -18.82 38.78 -22.82
C GLY A 101 -17.81 38.18 -21.83
N TYR A 102 -17.15 37.08 -22.17
CA TYR A 102 -16.02 36.55 -21.40
C TYR A 102 -14.73 36.83 -22.17
N ASN A 103 -13.88 37.69 -21.59
CA ASN A 103 -12.51 37.82 -22.04
C ASN A 103 -11.80 36.50 -21.70
N ILE A 104 -11.40 35.74 -22.71
CA ILE A 104 -10.38 34.69 -22.54
C ILE A 104 -9.06 35.35 -22.90
N PRO A 105 -8.31 35.88 -21.94
CA PRO A 105 -6.95 36.29 -22.23
C PRO A 105 -6.16 35.00 -22.49
N ILE A 106 -5.78 34.75 -23.74
CA ILE A 106 -4.64 33.88 -23.99
C ILE A 106 -3.42 34.74 -23.67
N ILE A 107 -2.99 34.69 -22.41
CA ILE A 107 -1.74 35.28 -21.96
C ILE A 107 -0.66 34.28 -22.33
N SER A 108 0.20 34.61 -23.30
CA SER A 108 1.51 33.99 -23.42
C SER A 108 2.52 34.97 -22.87
N TYR A 109 2.92 34.77 -21.62
CA TYR A 109 4.02 35.54 -21.05
C TYR A 109 5.34 34.92 -21.49
N LEU A 110 6.17 35.68 -22.21
CA LEU A 110 7.58 35.35 -22.40
C LEU A 110 8.37 36.21 -21.41
N GLU A 111 8.72 35.65 -20.26
CA GLU A 111 9.83 36.16 -19.48
C GLU A 111 11.09 35.34 -19.78
N SER A 112 12.27 35.92 -19.54
CA SER A 112 13.56 35.23 -19.63
C SER A 112 13.68 33.98 -18.75
N SER A 113 12.70 33.77 -17.85
CA SER A 113 12.60 32.69 -16.89
C SER A 113 11.49 31.68 -17.21
N GLY A 114 10.74 31.80 -18.32
CA GLY A 114 9.83 30.75 -18.79
C GLY A 114 8.49 31.21 -19.41
N ASN A 115 7.92 30.35 -20.25
CA ASN A 115 6.62 30.56 -20.88
C ASN A 115 5.49 30.26 -19.89
N THR A 116 4.66 31.22 -19.49
CA THR A 116 3.41 30.94 -18.75
C THR A 116 2.18 31.12 -19.63
N LEU A 117 1.31 30.10 -19.63
CA LEU A 117 -0.01 30.14 -20.26
C LEU A 117 -1.06 30.22 -19.16
N PHE A 118 -1.84 31.30 -19.14
CA PHE A 118 -2.92 31.47 -18.18
C PHE A 118 -4.27 31.12 -18.81
N PHE A 119 -5.07 30.32 -18.09
CA PHE A 119 -6.48 30.11 -18.37
C PHE A 119 -7.30 30.70 -17.22
N GLY A 120 -7.86 31.91 -17.38
CA GLY A 120 -8.70 32.52 -16.36
C GLY A 120 -8.95 34.03 -16.57
N ASN A 121 -10.06 34.55 -16.03
CA ASN A 121 -10.38 35.98 -16.12
C ASN A 121 -9.66 36.74 -14.97
N PRO A 122 -8.79 37.73 -15.26
CA PRO A 122 -7.99 38.42 -14.26
C PRO A 122 -8.80 39.26 -13.23
N GLY A 123 -10.12 39.40 -13.39
CA GLY A 123 -10.96 40.25 -12.52
C GLY A 123 -12.08 39.57 -11.71
N GLY A 124 -12.17 38.23 -11.67
CA GLY A 124 -13.27 37.51 -10.97
C GLY A 124 -12.82 36.70 -9.76
N GLN A 125 -13.67 36.60 -8.72
CA GLN A 125 -13.36 36.00 -7.40
C GLN A 125 -13.15 34.48 -7.38
N TYR A 126 -13.21 33.77 -8.51
CA TYR A 126 -13.19 32.30 -8.52
C TYR A 126 -12.50 31.72 -9.76
N HIS A 127 -11.15 31.70 -9.83
CA HIS A 127 -10.47 31.03 -10.96
C HIS A 127 -9.36 30.08 -10.51
N SER A 128 -9.33 28.90 -11.12
CA SER A 128 -8.21 27.95 -11.09
C SER A 128 -7.09 28.49 -11.98
N LYS A 129 -5.95 28.81 -11.37
CA LYS A 129 -4.76 29.25 -12.10
C LYS A 129 -4.05 27.99 -12.60
N THR A 130 -4.33 27.59 -13.83
CA THR A 130 -3.50 26.59 -14.51
C THR A 130 -2.26 27.32 -15.01
N ILE A 131 -1.12 27.09 -14.38
CA ILE A 131 0.18 27.60 -14.81
C ILE A 131 0.94 26.43 -15.42
N ILE A 132 1.21 26.52 -16.72
CA ILE A 132 2.33 25.77 -17.29
C ILE A 132 3.51 26.72 -17.17
N GLN A 133 4.42 26.54 -16.21
CA GLN A 133 5.55 27.47 -16.01
C GLN A 133 6.77 26.95 -16.78
N GLY A 134 6.98 27.50 -17.97
CA GLY A 134 8.02 27.12 -18.93
C GLY A 134 9.46 27.51 -18.56
N GLY A 135 9.77 27.73 -17.28
CA GLY A 135 11.15 27.95 -16.83
C GLY A 135 11.90 26.65 -16.59
N ASN A 136 11.22 25.72 -15.92
CA ASN A 136 11.70 24.36 -15.69
C ASN A 136 10.84 23.29 -16.36
N GLY A 137 9.71 23.68 -16.98
CA GLY A 137 8.77 22.80 -17.69
C GLY A 137 7.65 22.22 -16.81
N ASP A 138 7.57 22.62 -15.55
CA ASP A 138 6.61 22.07 -14.59
C ASP A 138 5.14 22.42 -14.95
N VAL A 139 4.23 21.51 -14.60
CA VAL A 139 2.78 21.76 -14.64
C VAL A 139 2.31 22.04 -13.23
N VAL A 140 1.75 23.23 -12.98
CA VAL A 140 1.30 23.66 -11.65
C VAL A 140 -0.16 24.10 -11.73
N LEU A 141 -1.02 23.48 -10.92
CA LEU A 141 -2.39 23.91 -10.71
C LEU A 141 -2.48 24.55 -9.32
N GLU A 142 -2.66 25.87 -9.31
CA GLU A 142 -2.81 26.64 -8.08
C GLU A 142 -4.29 27.03 -7.88
N PRO A 143 -4.90 26.70 -6.72
CA PRO A 143 -6.17 27.28 -6.34
C PRO A 143 -5.96 28.75 -5.94
N HIS A 144 -7.02 29.55 -6.02
CA HIS A 144 -6.99 31.00 -5.77
C HIS A 144 -6.38 31.42 -4.42
N SER A 145 -6.41 30.55 -3.42
CA SER A 145 -6.15 30.91 -2.02
C SER A 145 -5.22 29.95 -1.26
N ALA A 146 -4.58 28.99 -1.92
CA ALA A 146 -3.65 28.07 -1.26
C ALA A 146 -2.43 27.71 -2.12
N SER A 147 -1.33 27.39 -1.44
CA SER A 147 -0.11 26.78 -1.98
C SER A 147 -0.46 25.61 -2.92
N SER A 148 0.33 25.42 -3.97
CA SER A 148 0.07 24.56 -5.13
C SER A 148 -0.72 23.28 -4.82
N ALA A 149 -1.94 23.15 -5.36
CA ALA A 149 -2.80 21.99 -5.11
C ALA A 149 -2.35 20.75 -5.89
N PHE A 150 -1.76 20.94 -7.07
CA PHE A 150 -1.24 19.87 -7.90
C PHE A 150 -0.01 20.34 -8.67
N VAL A 151 1.10 19.61 -8.58
CA VAL A 151 2.37 19.93 -9.25
C VAL A 151 2.90 18.70 -9.94
N VAL A 152 3.30 18.83 -11.21
CA VAL A 152 4.10 17.84 -11.94
C VAL A 152 5.45 18.47 -12.23
N LYS A 153 6.50 17.90 -11.63
CA LYS A 153 7.88 18.34 -11.86
C LYS A 153 8.36 17.79 -13.20
N ALA A 154 8.71 18.64 -14.16
CA ALA A 154 9.17 18.20 -15.47
C ALA A 154 10.47 17.41 -15.43
N GLN A 155 11.42 17.81 -14.58
CA GLN A 155 12.73 17.15 -14.51
C GLN A 155 12.65 15.76 -13.87
N SER A 156 11.86 15.59 -12.82
CA SER A 156 11.78 14.31 -12.09
C SER A 156 10.56 13.46 -12.46
N GLY A 157 9.55 14.05 -13.11
CA GLY A 157 8.23 13.45 -13.32
C GLY A 157 7.45 13.23 -12.01
N ASN A 158 7.89 13.82 -10.90
CA ASN A 158 7.23 13.65 -9.60
C ASN A 158 5.94 14.46 -9.57
N VAL A 159 4.88 13.86 -9.02
CA VAL A 159 3.57 14.49 -8.82
C VAL A 159 3.39 14.83 -7.35
N GLY A 160 3.17 16.11 -7.05
CA GLY A 160 2.77 16.61 -5.73
C GLY A 160 1.29 16.96 -5.71
N ILE A 161 0.57 16.57 -4.66
CA ILE A 161 -0.80 17.02 -4.37
C ILE A 161 -0.78 17.70 -3.00
N GLY A 162 -1.13 18.98 -2.94
CA GLY A 162 -1.01 19.80 -1.74
C GLY A 162 0.43 20.22 -1.38
N THR A 163 1.42 19.89 -2.22
CA THR A 163 2.84 20.20 -1.97
C THR A 163 3.57 20.61 -3.26
N ALA A 164 4.40 21.65 -3.17
CA ALA A 164 5.18 22.15 -4.32
C ALA A 164 6.52 21.42 -4.53
N VAL A 165 6.98 20.66 -3.52
CA VAL A 165 8.28 19.97 -3.53
C VAL A 165 8.07 18.48 -3.27
N PRO A 166 7.58 17.70 -4.26
CA PRO A 166 7.34 16.28 -4.07
C PRO A 166 8.66 15.52 -3.88
N GLN A 167 8.79 14.83 -2.74
CA GLN A 167 9.99 14.06 -2.36
C GLN A 167 10.02 12.65 -2.96
N ALA A 168 8.95 12.22 -3.62
CA ALA A 168 8.79 10.94 -4.29
C ALA A 168 7.96 11.08 -5.58
N LYS A 169 7.81 9.98 -6.34
CA LYS A 169 7.05 9.98 -7.61
C LYS A 169 5.61 10.45 -7.45
N LEU A 170 4.97 10.13 -6.33
CA LEU A 170 3.70 10.70 -5.90
C LEU A 170 3.85 11.12 -4.43
N HIS A 171 3.66 12.42 -4.13
CA HIS A 171 3.67 12.97 -2.78
C HIS A 171 2.34 13.69 -2.54
N ILE A 172 1.52 13.20 -1.61
CA ILE A 172 0.26 13.83 -1.22
C ILE A 172 0.44 14.39 0.20
N GLU A 173 0.37 15.71 0.35
CA GLU A 173 0.36 16.40 1.63
C GLU A 173 -1.09 16.56 2.09
N GLY A 174 -1.52 15.72 3.04
CA GLY A 174 -2.89 15.67 3.56
C GLY A 174 -3.53 14.28 3.50
N ASN A 175 -4.82 14.22 3.82
CA ASN A 175 -5.59 12.97 3.81
C ASN A 175 -6.07 12.65 2.38
N THR A 176 -6.02 11.37 1.99
CA THR A 176 -6.63 10.88 0.75
C THR A 176 -7.89 10.09 1.08
N PHE A 177 -9.01 10.41 0.41
CA PHE A 177 -10.25 9.64 0.49
C PHE A 177 -10.56 9.03 -0.87
N SER A 178 -10.90 7.75 -0.91
CA SER A 178 -11.27 7.04 -2.14
C SER A 178 -12.51 6.18 -1.90
N ASN A 179 -13.51 6.32 -2.78
CA ASN A 179 -14.69 5.44 -2.82
C ASN A 179 -14.38 4.07 -3.48
N GLY A 180 -13.17 3.88 -4.01
CA GLY A 180 -12.70 2.64 -4.64
C GLY A 180 -11.32 2.21 -4.16
N GLU A 181 -10.78 1.15 -4.74
CA GLU A 181 -9.45 0.61 -4.39
C GLU A 181 -8.32 1.56 -4.85
N ILE A 182 -7.44 1.96 -3.93
CA ILE A 182 -6.16 2.59 -4.26
C ILE A 182 -5.11 1.50 -4.46
N ARG A 183 -4.70 1.25 -5.70
CA ARG A 183 -3.63 0.29 -6.03
C ARG A 183 -2.29 1.00 -6.09
N ILE A 184 -1.38 0.62 -5.19
CA ILE A 184 0.03 1.01 -5.23
C ILE A 184 0.82 -0.28 -5.50
N GLY A 185 1.56 -0.33 -6.61
CA GLY A 185 2.23 -1.55 -7.05
C GLY A 185 3.34 -1.28 -8.06
N ASN A 186 4.10 -2.32 -8.39
CA ASN A 186 5.09 -2.32 -9.46
C ASN A 186 4.56 -3.11 -10.68
N ASN A 187 5.15 -2.93 -11.86
CA ASN A 187 4.70 -3.54 -13.13
C ASN A 187 4.80 -5.09 -13.21
N TYR A 188 5.01 -5.79 -12.09
CA TYR A 188 5.00 -7.25 -12.08
C TYR A 188 3.57 -7.73 -11.87
N ALA A 189 3.05 -8.46 -12.86
CA ALA A 189 1.66 -8.92 -13.01
C ALA A 189 1.09 -9.77 -11.85
N SER A 190 1.80 -9.92 -10.74
CA SER A 190 1.48 -10.82 -9.64
C SER A 190 1.82 -10.30 -8.24
N SER A 191 2.15 -9.01 -8.07
CA SER A 191 2.54 -8.46 -6.75
C SER A 191 1.99 -7.06 -6.49
N ASN A 192 0.77 -7.00 -5.94
CA ASN A 192 0.23 -5.80 -5.32
C ASN A 192 1.01 -5.52 -4.04
N THR A 193 1.81 -4.45 -4.03
CA THR A 193 2.62 -4.05 -2.88
C THR A 193 1.99 -2.82 -2.24
N GLY A 194 0.92 -3.04 -1.47
CA GLY A 194 0.38 -2.02 -0.59
C GLY A 194 1.30 -1.80 0.61
N ILE A 195 2.41 -1.07 0.43
CA ILE A 195 3.27 -0.66 1.55
C ILE A 195 2.86 0.76 1.95
N ILE A 196 2.13 0.88 3.06
CA ILE A 196 2.07 2.13 3.84
C ILE A 196 3.22 2.07 4.85
N LYS A 197 4.37 2.63 4.47
CA LYS A 197 5.50 2.86 5.39
C LYS A 197 5.33 4.21 6.08
N ASN A 198 5.31 4.23 7.40
CA ASN A 198 5.61 5.43 8.17
C ASN A 198 7.13 5.51 8.42
N THR A 199 7.71 6.71 8.38
CA THR A 199 9.11 7.02 8.69
C THR A 199 9.56 6.49 10.07
N SER A 200 8.62 6.12 10.96
CA SER A 200 8.86 5.52 12.27
C SER A 200 8.85 3.98 12.33
N GLY A 201 8.78 3.27 11.20
CA GLY A 201 9.01 1.81 11.14
C GLY A 201 7.78 0.91 11.38
N THR A 202 6.58 1.48 11.53
CA THR A 202 5.33 0.70 11.65
C THR A 202 4.65 0.57 10.29
N LEU A 203 4.44 -0.68 9.83
CA LEU A 203 3.65 -1.03 8.65
C LEU A 203 2.16 -1.00 9.02
N GLY A 204 1.43 0.00 8.55
CA GLY A 204 -0.02 0.08 8.74
C GLY A 204 -0.75 -0.71 7.66
N LEU A 205 -1.16 -1.95 7.96
CA LEU A 205 -2.10 -2.71 7.12
C LEU A 205 -3.53 -2.31 7.54
N PHE A 206 -4.21 -1.48 6.73
CA PHE A 206 -5.62 -1.14 6.94
C PHE A 206 -6.49 -1.99 6.01
N THR A 207 -7.29 -2.89 6.56
CA THR A 207 -8.49 -3.41 5.89
C THR A 207 -9.69 -3.10 6.78
N TRP A 208 -10.56 -2.20 6.33
CA TRP A 208 -11.93 -2.09 6.85
C TRP A 208 -12.83 -2.85 5.88
N SER A 209 -13.32 -3.99 6.33
CA SER A 209 -14.49 -4.64 5.75
C SER A 209 -15.37 -5.10 6.90
N ASP A 210 -16.66 -5.33 6.63
CA ASP A 210 -17.67 -5.69 7.64
C ASP A 210 -17.37 -7.04 8.35
N ALA A 211 -16.33 -7.75 7.92
CA ALA A 211 -15.63 -8.78 8.67
C ALA A 211 -14.34 -8.20 9.26
N ASN A 212 -14.26 -8.09 10.60
CA ASN A 212 -13.23 -7.42 11.39
C ASN A 212 -11.80 -8.02 11.33
N ASP A 213 -11.43 -8.72 10.24
CA ASP A 213 -10.15 -9.44 10.14
C ASP A 213 -9.14 -8.69 9.26
N ILE A 214 -7.91 -8.55 9.76
CA ILE A 214 -6.76 -8.09 8.97
C ILE A 214 -6.19 -9.30 8.21
N GLN A 215 -6.35 -9.32 6.89
CA GLN A 215 -5.76 -10.37 6.05
C GLN A 215 -4.33 -10.01 5.64
N ILE A 216 -3.33 -10.63 6.27
CA ILE A 216 -1.92 -10.55 5.85
C ILE A 216 -1.64 -11.71 4.88
N GLY A 217 -1.70 -11.44 3.58
CA GLY A 217 -1.45 -12.43 2.52
C GLY A 217 0.01 -12.53 2.07
N GLY A 218 0.40 -13.70 1.57
CA GLY A 218 1.74 -14.01 1.06
C GLY A 218 2.06 -15.49 1.25
N ARG A 219 3.18 -15.98 0.71
CA ARG A 219 3.61 -17.37 0.97
C ARG A 219 3.85 -17.60 2.47
N ASN A 220 4.44 -16.62 3.16
CA ASN A 220 4.66 -16.68 4.61
C ASN A 220 4.33 -15.31 5.23
N VAL A 221 3.89 -15.29 6.49
CA VAL A 221 3.83 -14.07 7.32
C VAL A 221 5.08 -14.01 8.18
N ILE A 222 5.90 -12.97 8.05
CA ILE A 222 7.21 -12.90 8.72
C ILE A 222 7.31 -11.64 9.55
N PHE A 223 7.58 -11.80 10.85
CA PHE A 223 7.90 -10.74 11.79
C PHE A 223 9.42 -10.66 11.96
N LYS A 224 10.04 -9.66 11.34
CA LYS A 224 11.48 -9.40 11.41
C LYS A 224 11.78 -7.89 11.57
N PRO A 225 12.75 -7.48 12.38
CA PRO A 225 13.23 -6.10 12.44
C PRO A 225 13.84 -5.64 11.10
N GLU A 226 13.75 -4.33 10.82
CA GLU A 226 14.02 -3.76 9.49
C GLU A 226 15.52 -3.81 9.07
N PHE A 227 16.45 -3.99 10.02
CA PHE A 227 17.89 -3.94 9.75
C PHE A 227 18.64 -5.10 10.42
N SER A 228 18.97 -6.13 9.64
CA SER A 228 19.95 -7.20 9.96
C SER A 228 19.65 -8.16 11.13
N SER A 229 18.45 -8.13 11.71
CA SER A 229 18.11 -9.05 12.81
C SER A 229 17.46 -10.34 12.30
N PRO A 230 17.71 -11.50 12.93
CA PRO A 230 17.08 -12.75 12.51
C PRO A 230 15.55 -12.69 12.62
N GLU A 231 14.85 -13.47 11.81
CA GLU A 231 13.39 -13.62 11.91
C GLU A 231 13.00 -13.95 13.36
N ARG A 232 12.04 -13.19 13.91
CA ARG A 232 11.57 -13.38 15.30
C ARG A 232 10.41 -14.34 15.36
N MET A 233 9.47 -14.19 14.44
CA MET A 233 8.32 -15.05 14.32
C MET A 233 7.94 -15.22 12.85
N ARG A 234 7.44 -16.39 12.48
CA ARG A 234 6.82 -16.62 11.17
C ARG A 234 5.57 -17.47 11.27
N ILE A 235 4.65 -17.27 10.33
CA ILE A 235 3.62 -18.23 9.94
C ILE A 235 4.02 -18.73 8.56
N ALA A 236 4.31 -20.01 8.45
CA ALA A 236 4.71 -20.67 7.22
C ALA A 236 3.50 -20.87 6.26
N ASP A 237 3.77 -21.15 4.98
CA ASP A 237 2.76 -21.49 3.97
C ASP A 237 1.88 -22.69 4.34
N ASN A 238 2.41 -23.63 5.11
CA ASN A 238 1.66 -24.77 5.66
C ASN A 238 0.86 -24.43 6.95
N GLY A 239 0.88 -23.17 7.38
CA GLY A 239 0.20 -22.66 8.57
C GLY A 239 0.93 -22.90 9.89
N ASN A 240 2.15 -23.45 9.90
CA ASN A 240 2.92 -23.65 11.12
C ASN A 240 3.53 -22.33 11.62
N VAL A 241 3.53 -22.14 12.95
CA VAL A 241 4.10 -20.96 13.61
C VAL A 241 5.50 -21.28 14.13
N GLY A 242 6.49 -20.49 13.72
CA GLY A 242 7.85 -20.55 14.25
C GLY A 242 8.17 -19.32 15.10
N ILE A 243 8.66 -19.49 16.33
CA ILE A 243 9.22 -18.42 17.16
C ILE A 243 10.72 -18.68 17.31
N GLY A 244 11.54 -17.81 16.71
CA GLY A 244 12.99 -18.00 16.59
C GLY A 244 13.42 -19.16 15.68
N SER A 245 12.48 -19.77 14.94
CA SER A 245 12.74 -20.81 13.95
C SER A 245 12.22 -20.42 12.57
N MET A 246 13.08 -20.53 11.55
CA MET A 246 12.70 -20.33 10.15
C MET A 246 12.02 -21.57 9.54
N ASN A 247 12.17 -22.74 10.16
CA ASN A 247 11.66 -24.01 9.68
C ASN A 247 10.84 -24.68 10.80
N PRO A 248 9.60 -24.22 11.07
CA PRO A 248 8.75 -24.86 12.06
C PRO A 248 8.28 -26.22 11.55
N ASP A 249 8.63 -27.25 12.29
CA ASP A 249 8.29 -28.66 12.05
C ASP A 249 6.95 -29.08 12.68
N SER A 250 6.40 -28.25 13.56
CA SER A 250 5.13 -28.47 14.25
C SER A 250 4.23 -27.24 14.14
N LYS A 251 2.95 -27.35 14.54
CA LYS A 251 2.01 -26.21 14.53
C LYS A 251 2.54 -25.00 15.29
N LEU A 252 3.28 -25.23 16.37
CA LEU A 252 4.06 -24.23 17.07
C LEU A 252 5.46 -24.80 17.37
N THR A 253 6.49 -24.24 16.75
CA THR A 253 7.89 -24.55 17.03
C THR A 253 8.55 -23.33 17.68
N VAL A 254 9.05 -23.48 18.91
CA VAL A 254 9.76 -22.41 19.63
C VAL A 254 11.21 -22.80 19.82
N LYS A 255 12.13 -22.05 19.21
CA LYS A 255 13.58 -22.23 19.42
C LYS A 255 14.03 -21.39 20.63
N GLY A 256 13.65 -21.82 21.82
CA GLY A 256 13.94 -21.10 23.07
C GLY A 256 13.16 -21.64 24.26
N LYS A 257 13.24 -20.93 25.39
CA LYS A 257 12.48 -21.26 26.60
C LYS A 257 11.05 -20.72 26.48
N ILE A 258 10.08 -21.52 26.87
CA ILE A 258 8.68 -21.11 27.05
C ILE A 258 8.47 -20.91 28.55
N HIS A 259 8.03 -19.71 28.96
CA HIS A 259 7.60 -19.43 30.32
C HIS A 259 6.07 -19.36 30.31
N ALA A 260 5.42 -20.33 30.96
CA ALA A 260 3.97 -20.44 31.03
C ALA A 260 3.56 -20.66 32.49
N GLU A 261 2.42 -20.10 32.88
CA GLU A 261 1.84 -20.31 34.20
C GLU A 261 1.20 -21.71 34.32
N GLU A 262 0.52 -22.16 33.25
CA GLU A 262 -0.08 -23.49 33.17
C GLU A 262 -0.02 -24.02 31.72
N VAL A 263 0.11 -25.33 31.57
CA VAL A 263 0.02 -26.03 30.29
C VAL A 263 -1.04 -27.12 30.40
N LYS A 264 -2.20 -26.91 29.78
CA LYS A 264 -3.25 -27.92 29.66
C LYS A 264 -2.94 -28.84 28.48
N ILE A 265 -2.96 -30.15 28.73
CA ILE A 265 -2.71 -31.17 27.71
C ILE A 265 -3.90 -32.12 27.67
N ASP A 266 -4.52 -32.25 26.50
CA ASP A 266 -5.60 -33.21 26.29
C ASP A 266 -5.00 -34.59 25.96
N LEU A 267 -5.19 -35.56 26.86
CA LEU A 267 -4.74 -36.93 26.69
C LEU A 267 -5.86 -37.79 26.13
N GLN A 268 -5.55 -38.69 25.19
CA GLN A 268 -6.54 -39.62 24.64
C GLN A 268 -6.92 -40.74 25.63
N VAL A 269 -5.96 -41.28 26.39
CA VAL A 269 -6.17 -42.37 27.34
C VAL A 269 -5.37 -42.09 28.63
N PRO A 270 -6.03 -41.71 29.73
CA PRO A 270 -5.37 -41.53 31.03
C PRO A 270 -4.92 -42.87 31.62
N ALA A 271 -3.93 -42.83 32.51
CA ALA A 271 -3.24 -44.01 33.04
C ALA A 271 -4.07 -44.93 33.95
N ASP A 272 -5.28 -44.55 34.36
CA ASP A 272 -6.18 -45.30 35.26
C ASP A 272 -6.45 -46.77 34.83
N TYR A 273 -6.06 -47.17 33.62
CA TYR A 273 -6.06 -48.56 33.20
C TYR A 273 -5.25 -49.49 34.11
N VAL A 274 -4.24 -48.99 34.82
CA VAL A 274 -3.43 -49.82 35.71
C VAL A 274 -4.27 -50.36 36.86
N PHE A 275 -5.00 -49.50 37.56
CA PHE A 275 -5.89 -49.91 38.63
C PHE A 275 -7.07 -50.75 38.12
N GLN A 276 -7.70 -50.36 37.00
CA GLN A 276 -8.78 -51.16 36.40
C GLN A 276 -8.31 -52.60 36.15
N LYS A 277 -7.15 -52.75 35.50
CA LYS A 277 -6.61 -54.07 35.18
C LYS A 277 -6.33 -54.89 36.43
N TYR A 278 -5.74 -54.29 37.45
CA TYR A 278 -5.37 -54.99 38.68
C TYR A 278 -6.59 -55.48 39.47
N TYR A 279 -7.61 -54.63 39.65
CA TYR A 279 -8.77 -54.98 40.48
C TYR A 279 -9.86 -55.74 39.72
N ASN A 280 -10.07 -55.43 38.44
CA ASN A 280 -11.16 -56.01 37.64
C ASN A 280 -10.68 -57.13 36.71
N GLY A 281 -9.37 -57.33 36.55
CA GLY A 281 -8.77 -58.27 35.60
C GLY A 281 -8.78 -57.80 34.13
N ILE A 282 -9.52 -56.73 33.82
CA ILE A 282 -9.66 -56.10 32.51
C ILE A 282 -9.58 -54.57 32.65
N SER A 283 -9.21 -53.87 31.58
CA SER A 283 -9.31 -52.41 31.52
C SER A 283 -9.90 -51.97 30.18
N ASP A 284 -11.02 -51.27 30.25
CA ASP A 284 -11.70 -50.72 29.07
C ASP A 284 -10.89 -49.61 28.39
N LEU A 285 -10.02 -48.95 29.16
CA LEU A 285 -9.10 -47.91 28.68
C LEU A 285 -7.91 -48.51 27.92
N LYS A 286 -7.42 -49.68 28.34
CA LYS A 286 -6.28 -50.36 27.70
C LYS A 286 -6.28 -51.87 27.97
N ASN A 287 -6.93 -52.61 27.06
CA ASN A 287 -7.15 -54.06 27.22
C ASN A 287 -5.87 -54.91 27.23
N ASP A 288 -4.86 -54.50 26.47
CA ASP A 288 -3.57 -55.19 26.32
C ASP A 288 -2.55 -54.84 27.41
N TYR A 289 -2.91 -53.96 28.35
CA TYR A 289 -2.04 -53.59 29.45
C TYR A 289 -1.72 -54.80 30.34
N LYS A 290 -0.42 -55.01 30.58
CA LYS A 290 0.12 -56.02 31.49
C LYS A 290 1.06 -55.33 32.47
N MET A 291 0.69 -55.35 33.74
CA MET A 291 1.58 -55.01 34.83
C MET A 291 2.64 -56.11 34.98
N LEU A 292 3.92 -55.73 34.96
CA LEU A 292 5.03 -56.67 35.15
C LEU A 292 5.13 -57.08 36.62
N SER A 293 5.86 -58.15 36.91
CA SER A 293 6.31 -58.47 38.26
C SER A 293 7.60 -57.69 38.60
N LEU A 294 7.91 -57.54 39.89
CA LEU A 294 9.15 -56.86 40.31
C LEU A 294 10.41 -57.57 39.77
N ASP A 295 10.38 -58.89 39.64
CA ASP A 295 11.49 -59.68 39.06
C ASP A 295 11.68 -59.36 37.57
N GLU A 296 10.58 -59.28 36.80
CA GLU A 296 10.61 -58.87 35.38
C GLU A 296 11.09 -57.41 35.23
N VAL A 297 10.67 -56.50 36.14
CA VAL A 297 11.13 -55.11 36.16
C VAL A 297 12.62 -55.02 36.49
N GLU A 298 13.12 -55.81 37.44
CA GLU A 298 14.53 -55.88 37.79
C GLU A 298 15.37 -56.38 36.60
N GLU A 299 14.93 -57.44 35.93
CA GLU A 299 15.60 -57.96 34.74
C GLU A 299 15.66 -56.90 33.63
N PHE A 300 14.54 -56.22 33.36
CA PHE A 300 14.48 -55.16 32.35
C PHE A 300 15.43 -54.01 32.68
N THR A 301 15.39 -53.50 33.91
CA THR A 301 16.20 -52.35 34.33
C THR A 301 17.70 -52.67 34.39
N LYS A 302 18.08 -53.90 34.74
CA LYS A 302 19.48 -54.37 34.64
C LYS A 302 20.00 -54.37 33.21
N LYS A 303 19.16 -54.73 32.24
CA LYS A 303 19.53 -54.83 30.84
C LYS A 303 19.47 -53.49 30.09
N HIS A 304 18.47 -52.67 30.39
CA HIS A 304 18.14 -51.48 29.60
C HIS A 304 18.45 -50.16 30.31
N HIS A 305 18.68 -50.16 31.63
CA HIS A 305 18.99 -48.98 32.44
C HIS A 305 17.94 -47.85 32.40
N HIS A 306 16.69 -48.18 32.05
CA HIS A 306 15.54 -47.30 32.18
C HIS A 306 14.30 -48.13 32.54
N LEU A 307 13.21 -47.46 32.93
CA LEU A 307 11.96 -48.12 33.29
C LEU A 307 11.26 -48.73 32.06
N PRO A 308 10.56 -49.88 32.22
CA PRO A 308 9.70 -50.41 31.18
C PRO A 308 8.66 -49.39 30.71
N ASN A 309 8.36 -49.38 29.41
CA ASN A 309 7.42 -48.45 28.74
C ASN A 309 7.76 -46.95 28.85
N PHE A 310 8.91 -46.60 29.44
CA PHE A 310 9.39 -45.23 29.54
C PHE A 310 10.55 -44.99 28.56
N SER A 311 10.64 -43.79 27.99
CA SER A 311 11.66 -43.46 26.98
C SER A 311 13.06 -43.41 27.61
N SER A 312 14.04 -43.90 26.86
CA SER A 312 15.45 -43.90 27.31
C SER A 312 16.06 -42.50 27.20
N SER A 313 17.16 -42.22 27.91
CA SER A 313 17.86 -40.93 27.80
C SER A 313 18.34 -40.63 26.38
N LYS A 314 18.76 -41.67 25.63
CA LYS A 314 19.19 -41.52 24.23
C LYS A 314 18.02 -41.07 23.34
N GLU A 315 16.86 -41.70 23.50
CA GLU A 315 15.64 -41.37 22.75
C GLU A 315 15.15 -39.95 23.05
N ILE A 316 15.23 -39.52 24.32
CA ILE A 316 14.84 -38.17 24.74
C ILE A 316 15.78 -37.10 24.15
N ILE A 317 17.09 -37.38 24.03
CA ILE A 317 18.06 -36.47 23.41
C ILE A 317 17.80 -36.34 21.91
N GLU A 318 17.47 -37.44 21.24
CA GLU A 318 17.25 -37.48 19.79
C GLU A 318 15.91 -36.89 19.36
N ASN A 319 14.82 -37.24 20.06
CA ASN A 319 13.44 -36.91 19.65
C ASN A 319 12.76 -35.86 20.53
N GLY A 320 13.39 -35.45 21.63
CA GLY A 320 12.78 -34.58 22.64
C GLY A 320 11.88 -35.34 23.63
N LEU A 321 11.31 -34.59 24.59
CA LEU A 321 10.39 -35.12 25.59
C LEU A 321 9.00 -34.58 25.36
N GLU A 322 8.06 -35.46 25.00
CA GLU A 322 6.65 -35.10 24.87
C GLU A 322 6.00 -35.02 26.25
N LEU A 323 5.64 -33.81 26.69
CA LEU A 323 5.13 -33.58 28.05
C LEU A 323 3.86 -34.40 28.37
N GLY A 324 2.92 -34.49 27.44
CA GLY A 324 1.66 -35.19 27.65
C GLY A 324 1.84 -36.70 27.85
N THR A 325 2.47 -37.34 26.88
CA THR A 325 2.71 -38.78 26.90
C THR A 325 3.64 -39.18 28.05
N THR A 326 4.67 -38.36 28.35
CA THR A 326 5.57 -38.57 29.48
C THR A 326 4.85 -38.46 30.81
N THR A 327 4.03 -37.42 31.01
CA THR A 327 3.27 -37.23 32.26
C THR A 327 2.28 -38.38 32.48
N ASN A 328 1.63 -38.85 31.43
CA ASN A 328 0.74 -40.01 31.51
C ASN A 328 1.50 -41.30 31.84
N LYS A 329 2.67 -41.52 31.23
CA LYS A 329 3.54 -42.66 31.57
C LYS A 329 4.08 -42.58 32.99
N LEU A 330 4.41 -41.39 33.50
CA LEU A 330 4.79 -41.20 34.90
C LEU A 330 3.63 -41.57 35.83
N LEU A 331 2.39 -41.21 35.48
CA LEU A 331 1.21 -41.62 36.23
C LEU A 331 1.05 -43.15 36.22
N GLU A 332 1.19 -43.82 35.06
CA GLU A 332 1.20 -45.29 34.97
C GLU A 332 2.21 -45.91 35.97
N LYS A 333 3.44 -45.39 36.02
CA LYS A 333 4.46 -45.90 36.94
C LYS A 333 4.16 -45.61 38.41
N ILE A 334 3.51 -44.49 38.72
CA ILE A 334 3.05 -44.17 40.09
C ILE A 334 1.94 -45.16 40.50
N GLU A 335 1.00 -45.49 39.62
CA GLU A 335 -0.05 -46.47 39.90
C GLU A 335 0.53 -47.88 40.11
N GLU A 336 1.46 -48.31 39.23
CA GLU A 336 2.19 -49.58 39.39
C GLU A 336 2.92 -49.65 40.74
N LEU A 337 3.69 -48.60 41.08
CA LEU A 337 4.42 -48.52 42.35
C LEU A 337 3.48 -48.56 43.56
N THR A 338 2.31 -47.92 43.44
CA THR A 338 1.28 -47.94 44.48
C THR A 338 0.76 -49.35 44.69
N LEU A 339 0.48 -50.10 43.61
CA LEU A 339 0.03 -51.50 43.68
C LEU A 339 1.10 -52.43 44.28
N TYR A 340 2.36 -52.30 43.85
CA TYR A 340 3.45 -53.07 44.47
C TYR A 340 3.56 -52.79 45.97
N SER A 341 3.40 -51.52 46.38
CA SER A 341 3.42 -51.13 47.79
C SER A 341 2.24 -51.72 48.58
N ILE A 342 1.05 -51.77 47.99
CA ILE A 342 -0.13 -52.42 48.58
C ILE A 342 0.14 -53.91 48.80
N ASP A 343 0.67 -54.61 47.80
CA ASP A 343 0.96 -56.05 47.92
C ASP A 343 2.09 -56.35 48.89
N LEU A 344 3.12 -55.50 48.94
CA LEU A 344 4.16 -55.58 49.95
C LEU A 344 3.58 -55.43 51.37
N ASN A 345 2.67 -54.47 51.58
CA ASN A 345 2.02 -54.27 52.87
C ASN A 345 1.14 -55.47 53.27
N LYS A 346 0.43 -56.09 52.32
CA LYS A 346 -0.32 -57.34 52.58
C LYS A 346 0.62 -58.46 53.03
N LYS A 347 1.72 -58.68 52.31
CA LYS A 347 2.74 -59.68 52.66
C LYS A 347 3.36 -59.42 54.04
N ASN A 348 3.64 -58.16 54.38
CA ASN A 348 4.16 -57.80 55.70
C ASN A 348 3.17 -58.15 56.81
N LYS A 349 1.87 -57.85 56.65
CA LYS A 349 0.83 -58.24 57.62
C LYS A 349 0.70 -59.75 57.78
N GLU A 350 0.81 -60.50 56.69
CA GLU A 350 0.82 -61.97 56.72
C GLU A 350 2.05 -62.50 57.46
N GLN A 351 3.23 -61.93 57.21
CA GLN A 351 4.45 -62.27 57.92
C GLN A 351 4.36 -61.93 59.41
N GLU A 352 3.83 -60.76 59.79
CA GLU A 352 3.59 -60.38 61.18
C GLU A 352 2.64 -61.36 61.89
N ALA A 353 1.55 -61.76 61.22
CA ALA A 353 0.62 -62.76 61.75
C ALA A 353 1.29 -64.14 61.92
N LEU A 354 2.12 -64.56 60.96
CA LEU A 354 2.88 -65.80 61.03
C LEU A 354 3.90 -65.76 62.18
N ILE A 355 4.66 -64.68 62.31
CA ILE A 355 5.64 -64.47 63.39
C ILE A 355 4.93 -64.51 64.75
N LYS A 356 3.76 -63.88 64.87
CA LYS A 356 2.95 -63.93 66.10
C LYS A 356 2.53 -65.36 66.44
N SER A 357 2.04 -66.11 65.44
CA SER A 357 1.65 -67.51 65.61
C SER A 357 2.84 -68.39 66.05
N GLN A 358 4.00 -68.25 65.40
CA GLN A 358 5.23 -68.94 65.77
C GLN A 358 5.68 -68.60 67.19
N THR A 359 5.60 -67.32 67.56
CA THR A 359 5.93 -66.84 68.91
C THR A 359 5.02 -67.47 69.97
N ASP A 360 3.72 -67.58 69.70
CA ASP A 360 2.76 -68.21 70.61
C ASP A 360 2.99 -69.73 70.75
N ILE A 361 3.34 -70.41 69.65
CA ILE A 361 3.73 -71.82 69.66
C ILE A 361 5.01 -72.03 70.51
N LEU A 362 6.04 -71.19 70.32
CA LEU A 362 7.27 -71.26 71.10
C LEU A 362 7.03 -71.04 72.60
N LYS A 363 6.18 -70.08 72.98
CA LYS A 363 5.76 -69.88 74.38
C LYS A 363 5.08 -71.12 74.96
N SER A 364 4.20 -71.77 74.19
CA SER A 364 3.50 -72.99 74.61
C SER A 364 4.48 -74.17 74.80
N LEU A 365 5.42 -74.35 73.85
CA LEU A 365 6.49 -75.36 73.93
C LEU A 365 7.38 -75.14 75.15
N ASN A 366 7.85 -73.91 75.39
CA ASN A 366 8.65 -73.57 76.57
C ASN A 366 7.91 -73.89 77.86
N LYS A 367 6.61 -73.54 77.96
CA LYS A 367 5.78 -73.86 79.13
C LYS A 367 5.62 -75.38 79.34
N ARG A 368 5.60 -76.18 78.26
CA ARG A 368 5.59 -77.65 78.35
C ARG A 368 6.94 -78.20 78.78
N LEU A 369 8.04 -77.67 78.26
CA LEU A 369 9.41 -78.01 78.66
C LEU A 369 9.62 -77.75 80.15
N GLU A 370 9.27 -76.56 80.65
CA GLU A 370 9.35 -76.23 82.08
C GLU A 370 8.56 -77.22 82.96
N LYS A 371 7.37 -77.65 82.51
CA LYS A 371 6.57 -78.66 83.22
C LYS A 371 7.26 -80.02 83.24
N ILE A 372 7.88 -80.44 82.14
CA ILE A 372 8.61 -81.71 82.05
C ILE A 372 9.89 -81.67 82.90
N GLU A 373 10.64 -80.57 82.87
CA GLU A 373 11.84 -80.37 83.70
C GLU A 373 11.51 -80.42 85.18
N LYS A 374 10.42 -79.76 85.61
CA LYS A 374 9.91 -79.86 86.99
C LYS A 374 9.47 -81.26 87.37
N ALA A 375 8.95 -82.05 86.42
CA ALA A 375 8.54 -83.43 86.65
C ALA A 375 9.73 -84.41 86.71
N LYS A 376 10.89 -84.08 86.15
CA LYS A 376 12.14 -84.87 86.23
C LYS A 376 12.99 -84.57 87.46
N GLN A 377 12.73 -83.46 88.16
CA GLN A 377 13.43 -83.06 89.40
C GLN A 377 12.77 -83.62 90.68
N LYS A 378 11.65 -84.33 90.55
CA LYS A 378 11.04 -85.17 91.59
C LYS A 378 11.29 -86.62 91.24
#